data_AF-G0A661-F1
#
_entry.id   AF-G0A661-F1
#
_cell.length_a   1.000
_cell.length_b   1.000
_cell.length_c   1.000
_cell.angle_alpha   90.00
_cell.angle_beta   90.00
_cell.angle_gamma   90.00
#
_symmetry.space_group_name_H-M   'P 1'
#
loop_
_entity.id
_entity.type
_entity.pdbx_description
1 polymer ?
#
loop_
_entity_poly.entity_id
_entity_poly.type
_entity_poly.pdbx_seq_one_letter_code
_entity_poly.pdbx_strand_id
1 'polypeptide(L)'
;MIQSLPELRRQFQADKQCVHELAADDPRRVPRLSFEQQKKQAKALLSQWRDPNPSQGLAANHAGHDPLVADRVQLADAQRVIARKAGFASWAKLKHHIETADLARQALNSGLPSAPDAGRSVLHVRCGHDVMHKLAVAGFQGDFLAFPDPYVQGPVPALDDQQRFIRIRADFISANGWRTPEQAYNELVDNYQALEKGRNYESIAFWFEHDAYDVLILLKLLHFFSEYGKRAADMRFICKNHYPGVERFVGIGQLPADAMRVLWTQFKPLTDEQFEFGKLGWEAYTDNTPEALLNFLARDAPPLPEIIPALKRHLQELPWLHDGLTLSERITLTILAKHGSMNAARLFYHWYNTVYEPLPFLGDSGYWLVLDALAHAETPAITLETMSDKAVDWQVALTTFGQRLLAGEARWTAENEYDRWFGGVHNRTATGIWYWDNATGQVVRQAY
;
A
#
# COMPACT_ATOMS: atom_id res chain seq x y z
N MET A 1 7.44 19.96 -3.91
CA MET A 1 7.16 21.33 -3.40
C MET A 1 5.73 21.41 -2.87
N ILE A 2 5.47 22.23 -1.84
CA ILE A 2 4.14 22.43 -1.23
C ILE A 2 3.21 23.16 -2.21
N GLN A 3 1.98 22.68 -2.39
CA GLN A 3 1.00 23.19 -3.35
C GLN A 3 -0.31 23.58 -2.67
N SER A 4 -0.86 24.74 -3.03
CA SER A 4 -2.15 25.18 -2.50
C SER A 4 -3.32 24.44 -3.18
N LEU A 5 -4.12 23.70 -2.41
CA LEU A 5 -5.29 22.98 -2.95
C LEU A 5 -6.36 23.94 -3.52
N PRO A 6 -6.63 25.12 -2.93
CA PRO A 6 -7.47 26.14 -3.55
C PRO A 6 -6.95 26.63 -4.91
N GLU A 7 -5.65 26.91 -5.03
CA GLU A 7 -5.05 27.32 -6.30
C GLU A 7 -5.16 26.23 -7.36
N LEU A 8 -4.86 24.99 -6.97
CA LEU A 8 -5.01 23.83 -7.82
C LEU A 8 -6.46 23.69 -8.30
N ARG A 9 -7.45 23.77 -7.40
CA ARG A 9 -8.88 23.71 -7.78
C ARG A 9 -9.25 24.75 -8.82
N ARG A 10 -8.72 25.98 -8.74
CA ARG A 10 -8.98 27.05 -9.72
C ARG A 10 -8.45 26.70 -11.11
N GLN A 11 -7.32 26.00 -11.20
CA GLN A 11 -6.76 25.55 -12.47
C GLN A 11 -7.64 24.47 -13.14
N PHE A 12 -8.28 23.59 -12.34
CA PHE A 12 -9.08 22.46 -12.84
C PHE A 12 -10.51 22.79 -13.25
N GLN A 13 -11.07 23.96 -12.90
CA GLN A 13 -12.34 24.37 -13.50
C GLN A 13 -12.28 24.50 -15.03
N ALA A 14 -11.07 24.48 -15.61
CA ALA A 14 -10.85 24.51 -17.05
C ALA A 14 -10.84 23.13 -17.75
N ASP A 15 -10.46 22.02 -17.09
CA ASP A 15 -10.26 20.72 -17.76
C ASP A 15 -10.77 19.52 -16.93
N LYS A 16 -11.81 18.84 -17.43
CA LYS A 16 -12.31 17.57 -16.89
C LYS A 16 -11.42 16.42 -17.36
N GLN A 17 -10.38 16.07 -16.60
CA GLN A 17 -9.69 14.80 -16.82
C GLN A 17 -10.61 13.63 -16.44
N CYS A 18 -10.77 12.71 -17.39
CA CYS A 18 -11.47 11.45 -17.19
C CYS A 18 -10.60 10.55 -16.31
N VAL A 19 -11.04 10.23 -15.11
CA VAL A 19 -10.41 9.19 -14.29
C VAL A 19 -10.65 7.87 -15.00
N HIS A 20 -9.60 7.09 -15.28
CA HIS A 20 -9.75 5.77 -15.90
C HIS A 20 -10.77 4.93 -15.12
N GLU A 21 -11.90 4.61 -15.76
CA GLU A 21 -12.91 3.74 -15.16
C GLU A 21 -12.47 2.27 -15.29
N LEU A 22 -12.40 1.58 -14.16
CA LEU A 22 -12.16 0.13 -14.12
C LEU A 22 -13.35 -0.63 -14.71
N ALA A 23 -13.08 -1.79 -15.31
CA ALA A 23 -14.10 -2.69 -15.83
C ALA A 23 -15.13 -3.08 -14.76
N ALA A 24 -16.35 -3.43 -15.18
CA ALA A 24 -17.46 -3.58 -14.25
C ALA A 24 -17.28 -4.70 -13.22
N ASP A 25 -16.52 -5.74 -13.59
CA ASP A 25 -16.16 -6.95 -12.86
C ASP A 25 -14.77 -6.88 -12.20
N ASP A 26 -14.04 -5.75 -12.33
CA ASP A 26 -12.74 -5.59 -11.68
C ASP A 26 -12.91 -5.50 -10.16
N PRO A 27 -12.23 -6.35 -9.36
CA PRO A 27 -12.39 -6.39 -7.90
C PRO A 27 -11.90 -5.11 -7.21
N ARG A 28 -11.13 -4.26 -7.90
CA ARG A 28 -10.65 -2.96 -7.38
C ARG A 28 -11.66 -1.84 -7.58
N ARG A 29 -12.71 -2.08 -8.37
CA ARG A 29 -13.76 -1.09 -8.63
C ARG A 29 -14.41 -0.67 -7.31
N VAL A 30 -14.62 0.63 -7.15
CA VAL A 30 -15.33 1.17 -5.99
C VAL A 30 -16.83 1.17 -6.26
N PRO A 31 -17.62 0.26 -5.65
CA PRO A 31 -19.05 0.25 -5.90
C PRO A 31 -19.72 1.42 -5.20
N ARG A 32 -20.78 1.94 -5.82
CA ARG A 32 -21.68 2.89 -5.17
C ARG A 32 -22.68 2.11 -4.32
N LEU A 33 -22.49 2.13 -3.01
CA LEU A 33 -23.43 1.49 -2.09
C LEU A 33 -24.72 2.33 -1.98
N SER A 34 -25.85 1.75 -2.34
CA SER A 34 -27.19 2.35 -2.15
C SER A 34 -27.93 1.66 -1.02
N PHE A 35 -28.44 2.43 -0.05
CA PHE A 35 -29.12 1.85 1.11
C PHE A 35 -30.37 1.04 0.71
N GLU A 36 -31.12 1.48 -0.30
CA GLU A 36 -32.27 0.76 -0.83
C GLU A 36 -31.87 -0.56 -1.51
N GLN A 37 -30.77 -0.57 -2.26
CA GLN A 37 -30.23 -1.82 -2.83
C GLN A 37 -29.80 -2.78 -1.73
N GLN A 38 -29.13 -2.30 -0.69
CA GLN A 38 -28.73 -3.13 0.46
C GLN A 38 -29.95 -3.71 1.19
N LYS A 39 -31.04 -2.93 1.38
CA LYS A 39 -32.30 -3.44 1.95
C LYS A 39 -32.90 -4.55 1.09
N LYS A 40 -32.90 -4.37 -0.24
CA LYS A 40 -33.41 -5.36 -1.18
C LYS A 40 -32.58 -6.65 -1.12
N GLN A 41 -31.25 -6.54 -1.07
CA GLN A 41 -30.34 -7.69 -0.90
C GLN A 41 -30.59 -8.42 0.42
N ALA A 42 -30.76 -7.70 1.53
CA ALA A 42 -31.06 -8.33 2.82
C ALA A 42 -32.41 -9.07 2.82
N LYS A 43 -33.45 -8.51 2.19
CA LYS A 43 -34.75 -9.18 2.03
C LYS A 43 -34.65 -10.42 1.13
N ALA A 44 -33.91 -10.34 0.03
CA ALA A 44 -33.69 -11.47 -0.88
C ALA A 44 -32.93 -12.60 -0.17
N LEU A 45 -31.88 -12.26 0.59
CA LEU A 45 -31.11 -13.22 1.39
C LEU A 45 -31.98 -13.91 2.46
N LEU A 46 -32.83 -13.15 3.17
CA LEU A 46 -33.79 -13.73 4.12
C LEU A 46 -34.77 -14.69 3.42
N SER A 47 -35.25 -14.34 2.23
CA SER A 47 -36.13 -15.19 1.45
C SER A 47 -35.45 -16.50 1.05
N GLN A 48 -34.18 -16.44 0.64
CA GLN A 48 -33.38 -17.63 0.32
C GLN A 48 -33.19 -18.54 1.53
N TRP A 49 -32.96 -17.97 2.72
CA TRP A 49 -32.79 -18.76 3.94
C TRP A 49 -34.08 -19.44 4.43
N ARG A 50 -35.24 -18.95 4.00
CA ARG A 50 -36.55 -19.52 4.33
C ARG A 50 -37.08 -20.46 3.24
N ASP A 51 -36.32 -20.67 2.15
CA ASP A 51 -36.69 -21.58 1.08
C ASP A 51 -36.47 -23.04 1.55
N PRO A 52 -37.51 -23.91 1.48
CA PRO A 52 -37.38 -25.33 1.84
C PRO A 52 -36.43 -26.12 0.93
N ASN A 53 -36.03 -25.61 -0.24
CA ASN A 53 -34.98 -26.18 -1.10
C ASN A 53 -33.83 -25.17 -1.30
N PRO A 54 -32.93 -25.00 -0.31
CA PRO A 54 -31.89 -23.98 -0.39
C PRO A 54 -30.87 -24.29 -1.49
N SER A 55 -30.69 -23.37 -2.43
CA SER A 55 -29.50 -23.32 -3.28
C SER A 55 -28.26 -23.10 -2.39
N GLN A 56 -27.22 -23.94 -2.54
CA GLN A 56 -26.01 -23.98 -1.71
C GLN A 56 -25.51 -22.60 -1.26
N GLY A 57 -25.43 -22.37 0.05
CA GLY A 57 -24.92 -21.10 0.62
C GLY A 57 -25.00 -20.91 2.14
N LEU A 58 -25.47 -21.91 2.90
CA LEU A 58 -25.49 -21.88 4.36
C LEU A 58 -24.14 -22.37 4.93
N ALA A 59 -23.18 -21.46 5.17
CA ALA A 59 -22.13 -21.63 6.19
C ALA A 59 -21.13 -20.47 6.32
N ALA A 60 -20.85 -19.70 5.27
CA ALA A 60 -19.55 -19.00 5.25
C ALA A 60 -19.40 -17.74 6.15
N ASN A 61 -20.48 -17.07 6.59
CA ASN A 61 -20.36 -15.71 7.16
C ASN A 61 -21.00 -15.46 8.55
N HIS A 62 -21.44 -16.51 9.26
CA HIS A 62 -21.95 -16.41 10.63
C HIS A 62 -20.94 -16.98 11.63
N ALA A 63 -20.12 -16.13 12.27
CA ALA A 63 -19.25 -16.57 13.36
C ALA A 63 -19.98 -16.51 14.71
N GLY A 64 -20.18 -17.70 15.31
CA GLY A 64 -20.63 -17.91 16.69
C GLY A 64 -22.11 -18.31 16.82
N HIS A 65 -22.34 -19.53 17.31
CA HIS A 65 -23.61 -20.19 17.66
C HIS A 65 -24.46 -20.78 16.52
N ASP A 66 -24.66 -22.10 16.65
CA ASP A 66 -25.62 -23.05 16.03
C ASP A 66 -25.97 -22.92 14.52
N PRO A 67 -26.12 -24.05 13.80
CA PRO A 67 -26.73 -24.02 12.47
C PRO A 67 -28.11 -23.36 12.56
N LEU A 68 -28.27 -22.24 11.85
CA LEU A 68 -29.52 -21.50 11.78
C LEU A 68 -30.61 -22.44 11.24
N VAL A 69 -31.49 -22.90 12.13
CA VAL A 69 -32.73 -23.58 11.75
C VAL A 69 -33.58 -22.58 10.96
N ALA A 70 -34.04 -22.95 9.77
CA ALA A 70 -34.74 -22.08 8.82
C ALA A 70 -35.91 -21.28 9.44
N ASP A 71 -36.53 -21.79 10.51
CA ASP A 71 -37.63 -21.15 11.22
C ASP A 71 -37.21 -20.02 12.19
N ARG A 72 -35.91 -19.82 12.43
CA ARG A 72 -35.39 -18.83 13.40
C ARG A 72 -34.66 -17.64 12.78
N VAL A 73 -34.43 -17.62 11.47
CA VAL A 73 -33.74 -16.51 10.81
C VAL A 73 -34.61 -15.26 10.69
N GLN A 74 -34.05 -14.11 11.07
CA GLN A 74 -34.69 -12.81 11.02
C GLN A 74 -34.01 -11.88 9.99
N LEU A 75 -34.71 -10.80 9.62
CA LEU A 75 -34.14 -9.78 8.72
C LEU A 75 -32.86 -9.15 9.30
N ALA A 76 -32.77 -9.03 10.62
CA ALA A 76 -31.57 -8.51 11.30
C ALA A 76 -30.33 -9.37 11.02
N ASP A 77 -30.49 -10.69 10.92
CA ASP A 77 -29.40 -11.62 10.61
C ASP A 77 -28.92 -11.41 9.16
N ALA A 78 -29.86 -11.29 8.22
CA ALA A 78 -29.54 -11.02 6.82
C ALA A 78 -28.87 -9.65 6.65
N GLN A 79 -29.38 -8.62 7.32
CA GLN A 79 -28.77 -7.29 7.36
C GLN A 79 -27.36 -7.32 7.93
N ARG A 80 -27.10 -8.11 8.99
CA ARG A 80 -25.77 -8.27 9.57
C ARG A 80 -24.79 -8.92 8.58
N VAL A 81 -25.24 -9.94 7.84
CA VAL A 81 -24.42 -10.59 6.80
C VAL A 81 -24.10 -9.61 5.67
N ILE A 82 -25.10 -8.86 5.18
CA ILE A 82 -24.89 -7.85 4.14
C ILE A 82 -23.94 -6.74 4.61
N ALA A 83 -24.12 -6.23 5.84
CA ALA A 83 -23.23 -5.23 6.42
C ALA A 83 -21.78 -5.72 6.52
N ARG A 84 -21.57 -6.96 6.99
CA ARG A 84 -20.23 -7.57 7.09
C ARG A 84 -19.59 -7.79 5.72
N LYS A 85 -20.36 -8.27 4.74
CA LYS A 85 -19.89 -8.39 3.34
C LYS A 85 -19.43 -7.05 2.77
N ALA A 86 -20.09 -5.96 3.14
CA ALA A 86 -19.71 -4.60 2.74
C ALA A 86 -18.59 -3.98 3.61
N GLY A 87 -18.04 -4.71 4.60
CA GLY A 87 -16.95 -4.24 5.46
C GLY A 87 -17.37 -3.56 6.76
N PHE A 88 -18.64 -3.66 7.17
CA PHE A 88 -19.16 -3.01 8.38
C PHE A 88 -19.48 -3.98 9.51
N ALA A 89 -19.15 -3.58 10.74
CA ALA A 89 -19.48 -4.35 11.94
C ALA A 89 -21.00 -4.43 12.22
N SER A 90 -21.80 -3.49 11.69
CA SER A 90 -23.25 -3.46 11.88
C SER A 90 -23.99 -2.76 10.74
N TRP A 91 -25.30 -3.06 10.62
CA TRP A 91 -26.20 -2.42 9.66
C TRP A 91 -26.30 -0.89 9.85
N ALA A 92 -26.29 -0.43 11.11
CA ALA A 92 -26.30 1.00 11.42
C ALA A 92 -25.04 1.71 10.92
N LYS A 93 -23.86 1.09 11.05
CA LYS A 93 -22.59 1.64 10.52
C LYS A 93 -22.59 1.68 8.99
N LEU A 94 -23.12 0.64 8.32
CA LEU A 94 -23.31 0.64 6.87
C LEU A 94 -24.21 1.80 6.44
N LYS A 95 -25.38 1.94 7.07
CA LYS A 95 -26.34 3.01 6.77
C LYS A 95 -25.68 4.39 6.94
N HIS A 96 -25.03 4.62 8.08
CA HIS A 96 -24.38 5.90 8.37
C HIS A 96 -23.28 6.23 7.36
N HIS A 97 -22.50 5.24 6.92
CA HIS A 97 -21.50 5.44 5.87
C HIS A 97 -22.13 5.85 4.55
N ILE A 98 -23.20 5.16 4.11
CA ILE A 98 -23.91 5.49 2.87
C ILE A 98 -24.45 6.92 2.94
N GLU A 99 -25.11 7.29 4.05
CA GLU A 99 -25.64 8.64 4.26
C GLU A 99 -24.52 9.70 4.23
N THR A 100 -23.38 9.41 4.87
CA THR A 100 -22.22 10.33 4.87
C THR A 100 -21.62 10.49 3.47
N ALA A 101 -21.49 9.40 2.71
CA ALA A 101 -20.99 9.43 1.34
C ALA A 101 -21.95 10.19 0.40
N ASP A 102 -23.26 9.99 0.55
CA ASP A 102 -24.27 10.72 -0.24
C ASP A 102 -24.29 12.21 0.10
N LEU A 103 -24.18 12.60 1.37
CA LEU A 103 -24.04 14.00 1.78
C LEU A 103 -22.76 14.64 1.22
N ALA A 104 -21.63 13.93 1.28
CA ALA A 104 -20.38 14.39 0.70
C ALA A 104 -20.51 14.64 -0.81
N ARG A 105 -21.16 13.72 -1.53
CA ARG A 105 -21.39 13.85 -2.97
C ARG A 105 -22.33 15.01 -3.31
N GLN A 106 -23.42 15.17 -2.56
CA GLN A 106 -24.34 16.30 -2.74
C GLN A 106 -23.64 17.65 -2.52
N ALA A 107 -22.77 17.75 -1.51
CA ALA A 107 -21.98 18.95 -1.25
C ALA A 107 -21.00 19.27 -2.39
N LEU A 108 -20.46 18.27 -3.07
CA LEU A 108 -19.62 18.49 -4.26
C LEU A 108 -20.45 18.91 -5.48
N ASN A 109 -21.61 18.28 -5.68
CA ASN A 109 -22.50 18.58 -6.80
C ASN A 109 -23.14 19.97 -6.71
N SER A 110 -23.26 20.56 -5.52
CA SER A 110 -23.76 21.93 -5.35
C SER A 110 -22.75 23.02 -5.77
N GLY A 111 -21.48 22.65 -6.01
CA GLY A 111 -20.43 23.54 -6.52
C GLY A 111 -19.70 24.40 -5.48
N LEU A 112 -20.15 24.41 -4.22
CA LEU A 112 -19.52 25.15 -3.11
C LEU A 112 -19.55 24.32 -1.81
N PRO A 113 -18.80 23.21 -1.72
CA PRO A 113 -18.73 22.42 -0.49
C PRO A 113 -18.09 23.24 0.63
N SER A 114 -18.58 23.09 1.86
CA SER A 114 -17.82 23.52 3.04
C SER A 114 -16.50 22.77 3.09
N ALA A 115 -15.41 23.49 3.35
CA ALA A 115 -14.08 22.90 3.40
C ALA A 115 -13.94 22.01 4.64
N PRO A 116 -13.60 20.71 4.49
CA PRO A 116 -13.49 19.79 5.64
C PRO A 116 -12.44 20.20 6.68
N ASP A 117 -11.42 20.92 6.23
CA ASP A 117 -10.24 21.39 6.93
C ASP A 117 -10.28 22.91 7.22
N ALA A 118 -11.46 23.53 7.14
CA ALA A 118 -11.62 24.97 7.38
C ALA A 118 -11.19 25.39 8.79
N GLY A 119 -10.71 26.63 8.90
CA GLY A 119 -10.46 27.30 10.18
C GLY A 119 -9.08 27.04 10.80
N ARG A 120 -8.18 26.35 10.10
CA ARG A 120 -6.78 26.17 10.47
C ARG A 120 -5.87 26.17 9.24
N SER A 121 -4.60 26.48 9.43
CA SER A 121 -3.57 26.20 8.43
C SER A 121 -3.20 24.72 8.45
N VAL A 122 -3.62 23.96 7.44
CA VAL A 122 -3.43 22.50 7.36
C VAL A 122 -2.50 22.14 6.21
N LEU A 123 -1.48 21.32 6.49
CA LEU A 123 -0.67 20.65 5.48
C LEU A 123 -1.07 19.19 5.35
N HIS A 124 -1.55 18.80 4.18
CA HIS A 124 -1.82 17.40 3.84
C HIS A 124 -0.56 16.76 3.25
N VAL A 125 -0.15 15.61 3.80
CA VAL A 125 1.07 14.90 3.39
C VAL A 125 0.71 13.50 2.89
N ARG A 126 1.27 13.09 1.75
CA ARG A 126 1.08 11.79 1.08
C ARG A 126 2.42 11.30 0.54
N CYS A 127 2.59 10.00 0.34
CA CYS A 127 3.77 9.39 -0.30
C CYS A 127 3.92 9.73 -1.81
N GLY A 128 2.94 10.40 -2.41
CA GLY A 128 2.84 10.69 -3.84
C GLY A 128 1.76 11.74 -4.13
N HIS A 129 1.35 11.88 -5.40
CA HIS A 129 0.41 12.92 -5.85
C HIS A 129 -1.01 12.40 -6.16
N ASP A 130 -1.24 11.09 -6.01
CA ASP A 130 -2.43 10.35 -6.43
C ASP A 130 -3.77 10.83 -5.80
N VAL A 131 -3.70 11.48 -4.64
CA VAL A 131 -4.87 12.10 -3.99
C VAL A 131 -4.90 13.62 -4.06
N MET A 132 -3.84 14.28 -4.52
CA MET A 132 -3.72 15.74 -4.50
C MET A 132 -4.90 16.44 -5.18
N HIS A 133 -5.17 16.04 -6.43
CA HIS A 133 -6.28 16.59 -7.20
C HIS A 133 -7.63 16.23 -6.58
N LYS A 134 -7.76 15.07 -5.95
CA LYS A 134 -9.01 14.64 -5.31
C LYS A 134 -9.30 15.46 -4.07
N LEU A 135 -8.29 15.78 -3.26
CA LEU A 135 -8.42 16.70 -2.13
C LEU A 135 -8.82 18.09 -2.61
N ALA A 136 -8.19 18.58 -3.68
CA ALA A 136 -8.61 19.84 -4.30
C ALA A 136 -10.07 19.77 -4.77
N VAL A 137 -10.50 18.76 -5.51
CA VAL A 137 -11.91 18.63 -5.94
C VAL A 137 -12.86 18.47 -4.74
N ALA A 138 -12.44 17.77 -3.68
CA ALA A 138 -13.24 17.44 -2.51
C ALA A 138 -13.55 18.63 -1.57
N GLY A 139 -13.03 19.82 -1.85
CA GLY A 139 -13.37 21.04 -1.10
C GLY A 139 -12.31 21.50 -0.09
N PHE A 140 -11.20 20.76 0.09
CA PHE A 140 -10.13 21.09 1.03
C PHE A 140 -9.46 22.45 0.73
N GLN A 141 -9.07 23.17 1.78
CA GLN A 141 -8.48 24.52 1.70
C GLN A 141 -7.00 24.58 2.08
N GLY A 142 -6.48 23.54 2.73
CA GLY A 142 -5.08 23.44 3.11
C GLY A 142 -4.14 23.30 1.92
N ASP A 143 -2.87 23.13 2.25
CA ASP A 143 -1.81 22.88 1.29
C ASP A 143 -1.47 21.39 1.22
N PHE A 144 -0.76 20.98 0.18
CA PHE A 144 -0.40 19.60 -0.08
C PHE A 144 1.10 19.43 -0.31
N LEU A 145 1.67 18.41 0.33
CA LEU A 145 3.05 17.97 0.14
C LEU A 145 3.08 16.48 -0.21
N ALA A 146 3.49 16.16 -1.43
CA ALA A 146 3.96 14.83 -1.75
C ALA A 146 5.37 14.63 -1.19
N PHE A 147 5.61 13.49 -0.55
CA PHE A 147 6.94 13.05 -0.08
C PHE A 147 7.30 11.68 -0.69
N PRO A 148 7.61 11.63 -2.00
CA PRO A 148 7.94 10.39 -2.69
C PRO A 148 9.44 10.06 -2.60
N ASP A 149 9.83 9.23 -1.65
CA ASP A 149 11.13 8.55 -1.64
C ASP A 149 10.90 7.05 -1.45
N PRO A 150 11.23 6.21 -2.45
CA PRO A 150 10.83 4.81 -2.49
C PRO A 150 11.66 3.95 -1.53
N TYR A 151 11.47 4.12 -0.22
CA TYR A 151 12.24 3.41 0.81
C TYR A 151 12.13 1.90 0.73
N VAL A 152 11.09 1.36 0.07
CA VAL A 152 10.87 -0.08 -0.12
C VAL A 152 11.98 -0.77 -0.93
N GLN A 153 12.76 -0.03 -1.71
CA GLN A 153 13.89 -0.54 -2.48
C GLN A 153 15.13 0.37 -2.37
N GLY A 154 16.30 -0.23 -2.57
CA GLY A 154 17.58 0.47 -2.55
C GLY A 154 18.13 0.74 -1.15
N PRO A 155 19.33 1.33 -1.05
CA PRO A 155 20.02 1.58 0.22
C PRO A 155 19.29 2.61 1.09
N VAL A 156 18.97 2.26 2.34
CA VAL A 156 18.42 3.17 3.35
C VAL A 156 19.27 3.08 4.64
N PRO A 157 20.54 3.54 4.60
CA PRO A 157 21.45 3.38 5.73
C PRO A 157 21.07 4.31 6.90
N ALA A 158 21.36 3.87 8.13
CA ALA A 158 21.33 4.73 9.31
C ALA A 158 22.40 5.83 9.20
N LEU A 159 21.99 7.05 8.88
CA LEU A 159 22.85 8.23 8.74
C LEU A 159 22.18 9.46 9.37
N ASP A 160 22.94 10.16 10.20
CA ASP A 160 22.53 11.46 10.75
C ASP A 160 22.72 12.61 9.74
N ASP A 161 23.64 12.46 8.79
CA ASP A 161 23.87 13.44 7.72
C ASP A 161 22.79 13.32 6.65
N GLN A 162 21.80 14.22 6.73
CA GLN A 162 20.69 14.29 5.78
C GLN A 162 21.16 14.52 4.33
N GLN A 163 22.20 15.32 4.10
CA GLN A 163 22.68 15.58 2.74
C GLN A 163 23.29 14.32 2.14
N ARG A 164 24.10 13.60 2.92
CA ARG A 164 24.67 12.32 2.49
C ARG A 164 23.58 11.26 2.27
N PHE A 165 22.58 11.20 3.14
CA PHE A 165 21.42 10.33 2.97
C PHE A 165 20.70 10.62 1.65
N ILE A 166 20.40 11.90 1.36
CA ILE A 166 19.76 12.32 0.11
C ILE A 166 20.59 11.91 -1.12
N ARG A 167 21.92 12.05 -1.09
CA ARG A 167 22.79 11.62 -2.20
C ARG A 167 22.64 10.13 -2.48
N ILE A 168 22.72 9.28 -1.45
CA ILE A 168 22.58 7.82 -1.60
C ILE A 168 21.23 7.45 -2.20
N ARG A 169 20.15 8.11 -1.76
CA ARG A 169 18.80 7.88 -2.31
C ARG A 169 18.67 8.39 -3.74
N ALA A 170 19.24 9.55 -4.07
CA ALA A 170 19.26 10.10 -5.42
C ALA A 170 20.05 9.22 -6.40
N ASP A 171 21.19 8.68 -5.96
CA ASP A 171 22.00 7.75 -6.74
C ASP A 171 21.20 6.49 -7.08
N PHE A 172 20.47 5.92 -6.11
CA PHE A 172 19.57 4.79 -6.38
C PHE A 172 18.47 5.14 -7.38
N ILE A 173 17.77 6.27 -7.21
CA ILE A 173 16.69 6.68 -8.11
C ILE A 173 17.21 6.89 -9.55
N SER A 174 18.37 7.53 -9.68
CA SER A 174 18.94 7.85 -11.00
C SER A 174 19.60 6.65 -11.68
N ALA A 175 20.23 5.75 -10.93
CA ALA A 175 20.79 4.50 -11.46
C ALA A 175 19.72 3.60 -12.10
N ASN A 176 18.47 3.70 -11.63
CA ASN A 176 17.32 2.98 -12.19
C ASN A 176 16.59 3.74 -13.31
N GLY A 177 17.14 4.87 -13.78
CA GLY A 177 16.58 5.65 -14.89
C GLY A 177 15.27 6.37 -14.59
N TRP A 178 14.85 6.44 -13.32
CA TRP A 178 13.58 7.07 -12.95
C TRP A 178 13.65 8.60 -13.01
N ARG A 179 14.84 9.16 -12.82
CA ARG A 179 15.17 10.59 -12.91
C ARG A 179 16.60 10.75 -13.40
N THR A 180 16.94 11.91 -13.95
CA THR A 180 18.37 12.26 -14.11
C THR A 180 19.01 12.44 -12.72
N PRO A 181 20.34 12.30 -12.58
CA PRO A 181 21.02 12.49 -11.29
C PRO A 181 20.72 13.85 -10.64
N GLU A 182 20.72 14.93 -11.43
CA GLU A 182 20.40 16.28 -10.94
C GLU A 182 18.94 16.39 -10.48
N GLN A 183 17.99 15.86 -11.26
CA GLN A 183 16.57 15.85 -10.89
C GLN A 183 16.34 15.06 -9.60
N ALA A 184 16.90 13.85 -9.49
CA ALA A 184 16.74 12.99 -8.32
C ALA A 184 17.22 13.68 -7.04
N TYR A 185 18.41 14.30 -7.08
CA TYR A 185 18.96 14.99 -5.92
C TYR A 185 18.15 16.24 -5.57
N ASN A 186 17.84 17.10 -6.55
CA ASN A 186 17.13 18.35 -6.30
C ASN A 186 15.69 18.12 -5.80
N GLU A 187 14.96 17.18 -6.40
CA GLU A 187 13.61 16.82 -5.95
C GLU A 187 13.61 16.32 -4.49
N LEU A 188 14.57 15.48 -4.11
CA LEU A 188 14.70 15.03 -2.72
C LEU A 188 15.06 16.18 -1.77
N VAL A 189 16.04 17.02 -2.12
CA VAL A 189 16.38 18.21 -1.31
C VAL A 189 15.15 19.09 -1.08
N ASP A 190 14.39 19.37 -2.14
CA ASP A 190 13.17 20.18 -2.07
C ASP A 190 12.10 19.53 -1.19
N ASN A 191 11.95 18.20 -1.24
CA ASN A 191 10.99 17.47 -0.41
C ASN A 191 11.34 17.58 1.08
N TYR A 192 12.61 17.42 1.45
CA TYR A 192 13.06 17.58 2.83
C TYR A 192 12.95 19.03 3.32
N GLN A 193 13.29 20.01 2.48
CA GLN A 193 13.09 21.42 2.83
C GLN A 193 11.62 21.79 2.99
N ALA A 194 10.75 21.24 2.13
CA ALA A 194 9.30 21.41 2.26
C ALA A 194 8.79 20.77 3.56
N LEU A 195 9.34 19.63 3.97
CA LEU A 195 8.98 18.99 5.22
C LEU A 195 9.36 19.84 6.44
N GLU A 196 10.52 20.48 6.44
CA GLU A 196 10.90 21.47 7.46
C GLU A 196 9.94 22.66 7.50
N LYS A 197 9.57 23.21 6.33
CA LYS A 197 8.55 24.27 6.24
C LYS A 197 7.20 23.83 6.80
N GLY A 198 6.89 22.53 6.70
CA GLY A 198 5.68 21.91 7.24
C GLY A 198 5.51 22.11 8.74
N ARG A 199 6.60 22.29 9.51
CA ARG A 199 6.54 22.60 10.96
C ARG A 199 5.80 23.91 11.29
N ASN A 200 5.69 24.83 10.33
CA ASN A 200 5.02 26.12 10.52
C ASN A 200 3.50 26.06 10.36
N TYR A 201 2.93 24.91 9.98
CA TYR A 201 1.49 24.73 9.90
C TYR A 201 0.90 24.46 11.28
N GLU A 202 -0.34 24.90 11.51
CA GLU A 202 -1.07 24.61 12.75
C GLU A 202 -1.41 23.13 12.85
N SER A 203 -1.69 22.50 11.71
CA SER A 203 -1.99 21.07 11.62
C SER A 203 -1.31 20.38 10.44
N ILE A 204 -0.89 19.13 10.65
CA ILE A 204 -0.38 18.24 9.60
C ILE A 204 -1.25 16.99 9.55
N ALA A 205 -1.72 16.64 8.36
CA ALA A 205 -2.59 15.51 8.10
C ALA A 205 -1.94 14.49 7.16
N PHE A 206 -1.54 13.34 7.71
CA PHE A 206 -0.94 12.23 6.99
C PHE A 206 -1.99 11.31 6.35
N TRP A 207 -1.99 11.22 5.02
CA TRP A 207 -2.84 10.32 4.24
C TRP A 207 -2.05 9.06 3.89
N PHE A 208 -2.18 7.98 4.66
CA PHE A 208 -1.39 6.77 4.43
C PHE A 208 -2.24 5.51 4.33
N GLU A 209 -1.57 4.46 3.91
CA GLU A 209 -2.07 3.13 3.60
C GLU A 209 -1.20 2.08 4.29
N HIS A 210 -1.66 0.84 4.25
CA HIS A 210 -1.03 -0.29 4.93
C HIS A 210 -0.03 -1.07 4.06
N ASP A 211 0.40 -0.55 2.92
CA ASP A 211 1.48 -1.14 2.13
C ASP A 211 2.86 -0.69 2.62
N ALA A 212 3.91 -1.39 2.20
CA ALA A 212 5.27 -1.11 2.68
C ALA A 212 5.81 0.23 2.16
N TYR A 213 5.41 0.68 0.96
CA TYR A 213 5.84 1.95 0.42
C TYR A 213 5.37 3.09 1.31
N ASP A 214 4.08 3.08 1.64
CA ASP A 214 3.44 4.00 2.55
C ASP A 214 3.99 3.91 3.97
N VAL A 215 4.05 2.70 4.53
CA VAL A 215 4.44 2.49 5.92
C VAL A 215 5.88 2.95 6.18
N LEU A 216 6.82 2.68 5.27
CA LEU A 216 8.21 3.09 5.44
C LEU A 216 8.35 4.63 5.38
N ILE A 217 7.58 5.31 4.53
CA ILE A 217 7.53 6.77 4.52
C ILE A 217 6.88 7.30 5.79
N LEU A 218 5.80 6.67 6.28
CA LEU A 218 5.19 7.05 7.57
C LEU A 218 6.20 6.92 8.72
N LEU A 219 6.96 5.83 8.80
CA LEU A 219 8.03 5.67 9.80
C LEU A 219 9.07 6.79 9.69
N LYS A 220 9.51 7.14 8.47
CA LYS A 220 10.44 8.26 8.24
C LYS A 220 9.87 9.58 8.76
N LEU A 221 8.60 9.86 8.49
CA LEU A 221 7.94 11.09 8.91
C LEU A 221 7.77 11.14 10.43
N LEU A 222 7.38 10.05 11.07
CA LEU A 222 7.27 9.96 12.53
C LEU A 222 8.64 10.12 13.20
N HIS A 223 9.70 9.54 12.61
CA HIS A 223 11.08 9.76 13.03
C HIS A 223 11.49 11.23 12.91
N PHE A 224 11.20 11.88 11.77
CA PHE A 224 11.53 13.29 11.53
C PHE A 224 10.80 14.27 12.47
N PHE A 225 9.56 13.94 12.85
CA PHE A 225 8.76 14.70 13.81
C PHE A 225 8.86 14.14 15.24
N SER A 226 9.83 13.28 15.55
CA SER A 226 9.93 12.65 16.87
C SER A 226 10.22 13.65 18.00
N GLU A 227 10.93 14.75 17.71
CA GLU A 227 11.17 15.82 18.67
C GLU A 227 9.89 16.64 18.96
N TYR A 228 9.30 16.45 20.15
CA TYR A 228 8.04 17.09 20.57
C TYR A 228 8.03 18.62 20.36
N GLY A 229 9.12 19.31 20.72
CA GLY A 229 9.23 20.77 20.60
C GLY A 229 9.28 21.31 19.17
N LYS A 230 9.42 20.44 18.17
CA LYS A 230 9.46 20.82 16.75
C LYS A 230 8.22 20.35 15.97
N ARG A 231 7.19 19.83 16.64
CA ARG A 231 5.95 19.35 15.98
C ARG A 231 4.96 20.48 15.75
N ALA A 232 4.10 20.31 14.75
CA ALA A 232 2.89 21.11 14.63
C ALA A 232 1.95 20.81 15.82
N ALA A 233 1.08 21.75 16.18
CA ALA A 233 0.20 21.62 17.33
C ALA A 233 -0.83 20.48 17.19
N ASP A 234 -1.30 20.21 15.96
CA ASP A 234 -2.26 19.13 15.67
C ASP A 234 -1.76 18.24 14.53
N MET A 235 -1.12 17.12 14.88
CA MET A 235 -0.67 16.12 13.92
C MET A 235 -1.61 14.92 13.91
N ARG A 236 -2.13 14.57 12.72
CA ARG A 236 -3.18 13.56 12.57
C ARG A 236 -2.88 12.64 11.40
N PHE A 237 -3.46 11.45 11.42
CA PHE A 237 -3.26 10.48 10.35
C PHE A 237 -4.48 9.61 10.08
N ILE A 238 -4.45 9.02 8.88
CA ILE A 238 -5.10 7.75 8.58
C ILE A 238 -4.06 6.78 8.02
N CYS A 239 -4.25 5.49 8.28
CA CYS A 239 -3.58 4.40 7.60
C CYS A 239 -4.66 3.39 7.18
N LYS A 240 -4.95 3.29 5.88
CA LYS A 240 -6.07 2.50 5.35
C LYS A 240 -5.62 1.17 4.75
N ASN A 241 -6.36 0.12 5.09
CA ASN A 241 -6.21 -1.22 4.55
C ASN A 241 -7.46 -1.80 3.89
N HIS A 242 -8.55 -1.05 3.92
CA HIS A 242 -9.78 -1.41 3.28
C HIS A 242 -10.58 -0.14 2.99
N TYR A 243 -11.45 -0.24 2.00
CA TYR A 243 -12.52 0.73 1.80
C TYR A 243 -13.84 -0.03 1.61
N PRO A 244 -14.93 0.39 2.26
CA PRO A 244 -16.18 -0.35 2.21
C PRO A 244 -16.70 -0.63 0.80
N GLY A 245 -17.13 -1.87 0.58
CA GLY A 245 -17.63 -2.36 -0.71
C GLY A 245 -16.55 -2.71 -1.73
N VAL A 246 -15.29 -2.34 -1.53
CA VAL A 246 -14.20 -2.73 -2.44
C VAL A 246 -13.73 -4.14 -2.09
N GLU A 247 -13.70 -5.04 -3.07
CA GLU A 247 -13.21 -6.41 -2.89
C GLU A 247 -11.68 -6.46 -2.75
N ARG A 248 -10.95 -5.77 -3.65
CA ARG A 248 -9.50 -5.60 -3.60
C ARG A 248 -9.13 -4.13 -3.45
N PHE A 249 -8.81 -3.70 -2.23
CA PHE A 249 -8.32 -2.35 -1.97
C PHE A 249 -6.81 -2.27 -2.26
N VAL A 250 -6.43 -1.61 -3.36
CA VAL A 250 -5.02 -1.37 -3.71
C VAL A 250 -4.52 -0.02 -3.21
N GLY A 251 -5.39 0.99 -3.11
CA GLY A 251 -5.08 2.18 -2.34
C GLY A 251 -6.08 3.33 -2.44
N ILE A 252 -5.87 4.42 -1.69
CA ILE A 252 -6.70 5.63 -1.66
C ILE A 252 -6.67 6.36 -3.01
N GLY A 253 -5.60 6.15 -3.77
CA GLY A 253 -5.47 6.50 -5.18
C GLY A 253 -6.54 5.89 -6.09
N GLN A 254 -7.24 4.82 -5.68
CA GLN A 254 -8.36 4.25 -6.44
C GLN A 254 -9.71 4.90 -6.11
N LEU A 255 -9.80 5.65 -5.00
CA LEU A 255 -11.07 6.16 -4.48
C LEU A 255 -11.50 7.46 -5.17
N PRO A 256 -12.80 7.74 -5.29
CA PRO A 256 -13.30 9.00 -5.84
C PRO A 256 -13.14 10.18 -4.88
N ALA A 257 -13.33 11.41 -5.36
CA ALA A 257 -13.14 12.63 -4.56
C ALA A 257 -14.10 12.72 -3.35
N ASP A 258 -15.35 12.25 -3.46
CA ASP A 258 -16.30 12.23 -2.34
C ASP A 258 -15.80 11.35 -1.18
N ALA A 259 -15.06 10.28 -1.49
CA ALA A 259 -14.45 9.42 -0.48
C ALA A 259 -13.42 10.17 0.39
N MET A 260 -12.74 11.20 -0.13
CA MET A 260 -11.78 11.98 0.65
C MET A 260 -12.46 12.67 1.85
N ARG A 261 -13.68 13.20 1.66
CA ARG A 261 -14.46 13.81 2.74
C ARG A 261 -14.89 12.77 3.78
N VAL A 262 -15.21 11.55 3.34
CA VAL A 262 -15.54 10.43 4.24
C VAL A 262 -14.31 10.00 5.04
N LEU A 263 -13.15 9.87 4.40
CA LEU A 263 -11.89 9.50 5.04
C LEU A 263 -11.43 10.56 6.06
N TRP A 264 -11.65 11.84 5.77
CA TRP A 264 -11.33 12.93 6.69
C TRP A 264 -11.96 12.76 8.08
N THR A 265 -13.22 12.29 8.13
CA THR A 265 -13.91 12.03 9.40
C THR A 265 -13.26 10.93 10.25
N GLN A 266 -12.35 10.16 9.65
CA GLN A 266 -11.68 9.01 10.28
C GLN A 266 -10.26 9.33 10.73
N PHE A 267 -9.77 10.56 10.48
CA PHE A 267 -8.45 11.00 10.96
C PHE A 267 -8.40 10.96 12.48
N LYS A 268 -7.30 10.43 13.01
CA LYS A 268 -7.03 10.39 14.45
C LYS A 268 -5.82 11.25 14.77
N PRO A 269 -5.80 11.95 15.92
CA PRO A 269 -4.58 12.55 16.44
C PRO A 269 -3.50 11.47 16.61
N LEU A 270 -2.27 11.82 16.27
CA LEU A 270 -1.10 11.03 16.62
C LEU A 270 -0.74 11.27 18.09
N THR A 271 -0.48 10.19 18.81
CA THR A 271 -0.03 10.24 20.21
C THR A 271 1.50 10.23 20.29
N ASP A 272 2.06 10.66 21.42
CA ASP A 272 3.51 10.59 21.67
C ASP A 272 4.05 9.16 21.57
N GLU A 273 3.29 8.18 22.05
CA GLU A 273 3.61 6.76 21.96
C GLU A 273 3.74 6.30 20.50
N GLN A 274 2.87 6.80 19.60
CA GLN A 274 2.94 6.49 18.18
C GLN A 274 4.13 7.17 17.48
N PHE A 275 4.51 8.39 17.88
CA PHE A 275 5.74 9.02 17.39
C PHE A 275 6.99 8.24 17.81
N GLU A 276 7.08 7.84 19.08
CA GLU A 276 8.20 7.04 19.57
C GLU A 276 8.23 5.67 18.88
N PHE A 277 7.09 5.02 18.70
CA PHE A 277 7.01 3.76 17.97
C PHE A 277 7.46 3.92 16.51
N GLY A 278 7.05 5.00 15.83
CA GLY A 278 7.47 5.30 14.47
C GLY A 278 8.97 5.57 14.36
N LYS A 279 9.54 6.30 15.32
CA LYS A 279 10.99 6.53 15.43
C LYS A 279 11.76 5.22 15.57
N LEU A 280 11.40 4.38 16.55
CA LEU A 280 12.02 3.07 16.76
C LEU A 280 11.87 2.14 15.55
N GLY A 281 10.77 2.28 14.80
CA GLY A 281 10.55 1.51 13.58
C GLY A 281 11.46 1.93 12.43
N TRP A 282 11.68 3.24 12.27
CA TRP A 282 12.64 3.77 11.30
C TRP A 282 14.08 3.38 11.65
N GLU A 283 14.46 3.49 12.92
CA GLU A 283 15.78 3.07 13.40
C GLU A 283 16.01 1.56 13.14
N ALA A 284 15.03 0.72 13.48
CA ALA A 284 15.10 -0.71 13.21
C ALA A 284 15.15 -1.06 11.71
N TYR A 285 14.48 -0.27 10.86
CA TYR A 285 14.51 -0.46 9.41
C TYR A 285 15.85 -0.08 8.77
N THR A 286 16.50 0.94 9.32
CA THR A 286 17.79 1.46 8.82
C THR A 286 19.01 0.79 9.48
N ASP A 287 18.79 -0.14 10.39
CA ASP A 287 19.81 -1.00 10.99
C ASP A 287 20.52 -1.86 9.93
N ASN A 288 21.76 -2.26 10.22
CA ASN A 288 22.57 -3.08 9.32
C ASN A 288 22.25 -4.59 9.40
N THR A 289 21.34 -4.98 10.28
CA THR A 289 20.80 -6.35 10.40
C THR A 289 19.28 -6.37 10.30
N PRO A 290 18.69 -7.41 9.68
CA PRO A 290 17.23 -7.54 9.61
C PRO A 290 16.62 -7.98 10.95
N GLU A 291 17.43 -8.43 11.90
CA GLU A 291 17.00 -8.82 13.26
C GLU A 291 16.40 -7.63 14.02
N ALA A 292 16.92 -6.42 13.82
CA ALA A 292 16.37 -5.23 14.45
C ALA A 292 14.90 -5.00 14.05
N LEU A 293 14.59 -5.09 12.75
CA LEU A 293 13.22 -5.00 12.25
C LEU A 293 12.36 -6.18 12.73
N LEU A 294 12.90 -7.41 12.73
CA LEU A 294 12.16 -8.57 13.23
C LEU A 294 11.77 -8.41 14.71
N ASN A 295 12.71 -7.99 15.55
CA ASN A 295 12.49 -7.73 16.96
C ASN A 295 11.50 -6.57 17.17
N PHE A 296 11.56 -5.53 16.32
CA PHE A 296 10.61 -4.44 16.34
C PHE A 296 9.16 -4.93 16.16
N LEU A 297 8.96 -5.91 15.27
CA LEU A 297 7.65 -6.48 14.93
C LEU A 297 7.13 -7.49 15.96
N ALA A 298 7.98 -7.96 16.88
CA ALA A 298 7.63 -8.93 17.91
C ALA A 298 6.95 -8.31 19.15
N ARG A 299 6.78 -6.98 19.20
CA ARG A 299 6.16 -6.31 20.34
C ARG A 299 4.68 -6.67 20.49
N ASP A 300 4.28 -6.91 21.72
CA ASP A 300 2.87 -7.07 22.09
C ASP A 300 2.13 -5.74 22.02
N ALA A 301 0.91 -5.76 21.48
CA ALA A 301 0.01 -4.59 21.38
C ALA A 301 0.68 -3.30 20.88
N PRO A 302 1.28 -3.28 19.66
CA PRO A 302 1.98 -2.11 19.15
C PRO A 302 1.04 -0.90 19.00
N PRO A 303 1.50 0.35 19.21
CA PRO A 303 0.69 1.58 19.07
C PRO A 303 0.13 1.86 17.67
N LEU A 304 0.74 1.25 16.65
CA LEU A 304 0.31 1.28 15.25
C LEU A 304 0.19 -0.15 14.72
N PRO A 305 -0.80 -0.94 15.16
CA PRO A 305 -0.91 -2.35 14.74
C PRO A 305 -1.16 -2.51 13.24
N GLU A 306 -1.71 -1.50 12.57
CA GLU A 306 -2.03 -1.52 11.14
C GLU A 306 -0.80 -1.56 10.22
N ILE A 307 0.38 -1.14 10.68
CA ILE A 307 1.61 -1.12 9.86
C ILE A 307 2.37 -2.46 9.88
N ILE A 308 2.09 -3.30 10.89
CA ILE A 308 2.82 -4.55 11.13
C ILE A 308 2.75 -5.52 9.95
N PRO A 309 1.59 -5.75 9.29
CA PRO A 309 1.53 -6.63 8.13
C PRO A 309 2.43 -6.18 6.98
N ALA A 310 2.54 -4.86 6.74
CA ALA A 310 3.37 -4.29 5.68
C ALA A 310 4.86 -4.59 5.90
N LEU A 311 5.33 -4.38 7.12
CA LEU A 311 6.72 -4.63 7.50
C LEU A 311 7.06 -6.12 7.53
N LYS A 312 6.12 -6.98 7.96
CA LYS A 312 6.26 -8.44 7.85
C LYS A 312 6.32 -8.91 6.40
N ARG A 313 5.49 -8.35 5.52
CA ARG A 313 5.56 -8.60 4.08
C ARG A 313 6.88 -8.12 3.51
N HIS A 314 7.39 -6.98 3.97
CA HIS A 314 8.68 -6.47 3.55
C HIS A 314 9.82 -7.42 3.91
N LEU A 315 9.90 -7.97 5.14
CA LEU A 315 10.92 -8.97 5.51
C LEU A 315 11.00 -10.19 4.59
N GLN A 316 9.91 -10.52 3.89
CA GLN A 316 9.87 -11.61 2.91
C GLN A 316 10.55 -11.25 1.57
N GLU A 317 11.08 -10.03 1.44
CA GLU A 317 12.00 -9.64 0.36
C GLU A 317 13.46 -10.01 0.63
N LEU A 318 13.79 -10.49 1.83
CA LEU A 318 14.99 -11.29 2.00
C LEU A 318 14.85 -12.59 1.17
N PRO A 319 15.95 -13.14 0.64
CA PRO A 319 15.90 -14.40 -0.08
C PRO A 319 15.40 -15.50 0.86
N TRP A 320 14.51 -16.36 0.40
CA TRP A 320 13.95 -17.41 1.25
C TRP A 320 14.98 -18.53 1.45
N LEU A 321 14.97 -19.12 2.63
CA LEU A 321 15.97 -20.11 3.04
C LEU A 321 16.07 -21.29 2.07
N HIS A 322 14.95 -21.75 1.50
CA HIS A 322 14.89 -22.97 0.70
C HIS A 322 15.38 -22.79 -0.73
N ASP A 323 14.97 -21.74 -1.44
CA ASP A 323 15.25 -21.56 -2.87
C ASP A 323 15.94 -20.24 -3.20
N GLY A 324 16.21 -19.39 -2.20
CA GLY A 324 16.93 -18.12 -2.39
C GLY A 324 16.13 -17.03 -3.11
N LEU A 325 14.83 -17.23 -3.37
CA LEU A 325 13.98 -16.24 -4.02
C LEU A 325 13.34 -15.30 -2.99
N THR A 326 13.14 -14.04 -3.37
CA THR A 326 12.24 -13.14 -2.63
C THR A 326 10.78 -13.56 -2.82
N LEU A 327 9.86 -13.05 -1.98
CA LEU A 327 8.44 -13.32 -2.19
C LEU A 327 7.95 -12.74 -3.53
N SER A 328 8.38 -11.53 -3.91
CA SER A 328 8.01 -10.93 -5.20
C SER A 328 8.46 -11.79 -6.39
N GLU A 329 9.67 -12.34 -6.33
CA GLU A 329 10.18 -13.25 -7.36
C GLU A 329 9.41 -14.57 -7.38
N ARG A 330 9.17 -15.18 -6.22
CA ARG A 330 8.39 -16.43 -6.10
C ARG A 330 7.00 -16.27 -6.69
N ILE A 331 6.30 -15.17 -6.37
CA ILE A 331 4.96 -14.89 -6.92
C ILE A 331 5.04 -14.80 -8.44
N THR A 332 6.01 -14.05 -8.98
CA THR A 332 6.24 -13.91 -10.42
C THR A 332 6.42 -15.26 -11.11
N LEU A 333 7.34 -16.09 -10.62
CA LEU A 333 7.59 -17.40 -11.22
C LEU A 333 6.36 -18.31 -11.10
N THR A 334 5.64 -18.27 -9.97
CA THR A 334 4.42 -19.05 -9.75
C THR A 334 3.32 -18.68 -10.74
N ILE A 335 3.14 -17.39 -11.03
CA ILE A 335 2.19 -16.90 -12.03
C ILE A 335 2.54 -17.47 -13.41
N LEU A 336 3.80 -17.35 -13.82
CA LEU A 336 4.25 -17.83 -15.13
C LEU A 336 4.15 -19.36 -15.26
N ALA A 337 4.46 -20.10 -14.19
CA ALA A 337 4.31 -21.55 -14.16
C ALA A 337 2.85 -22.00 -14.36
N LYS A 338 1.90 -21.27 -13.75
CA LYS A 338 0.48 -21.64 -13.76
C LYS A 338 -0.28 -21.12 -14.98
N HIS A 339 0.07 -19.94 -15.48
CA HIS A 339 -0.68 -19.23 -16.51
C HIS A 339 0.06 -19.09 -17.84
N GLY A 340 1.31 -19.57 -17.91
CA GLY A 340 2.15 -19.51 -19.11
C GLY A 340 2.76 -18.14 -19.36
N SER A 341 3.44 -18.04 -20.52
CA SER A 341 4.05 -16.80 -20.99
C SER A 341 3.02 -15.71 -21.26
N MET A 342 3.38 -14.46 -20.96
CA MET A 342 2.52 -13.29 -21.17
C MET A 342 3.33 -12.00 -21.19
N ASN A 343 2.68 -10.89 -21.58
CA ASN A 343 3.31 -9.58 -21.48
C ASN A 343 3.42 -9.08 -20.02
N ALA A 344 4.40 -8.22 -19.77
CA ALA A 344 4.72 -7.70 -18.45
C ALA A 344 3.56 -6.90 -17.83
N ALA A 345 2.78 -6.16 -18.64
CA ALA A 345 1.59 -5.44 -18.15
C ALA A 345 0.54 -6.38 -17.56
N ARG A 346 0.19 -7.46 -18.26
CA ARG A 346 -0.78 -8.46 -17.78
C ARG A 346 -0.22 -9.20 -16.58
N LEU A 347 1.07 -9.54 -16.61
CA LEU A 347 1.77 -10.15 -15.49
C LEU A 347 1.67 -9.27 -14.23
N PHE A 348 1.99 -7.97 -14.34
CA PHE A 348 2.00 -7.06 -13.21
C PHE A 348 0.58 -6.63 -12.76
N TYR A 349 -0.18 -5.94 -13.62
CA TYR A 349 -1.41 -5.27 -13.19
C TYR A 349 -2.54 -6.24 -12.88
N HIS A 350 -2.67 -7.31 -13.67
CA HIS A 350 -3.72 -8.30 -13.47
C HIS A 350 -3.28 -9.39 -12.48
N TRP A 351 -2.22 -10.14 -12.78
CA TRP A 351 -1.89 -11.30 -11.96
C TRP A 351 -1.16 -10.95 -10.66
N TYR A 352 -0.03 -10.26 -10.74
CA TYR A 352 0.80 -9.95 -9.57
C TYR A 352 0.03 -9.06 -8.58
N ASN A 353 -0.30 -7.83 -8.97
CA ASN A 353 -0.82 -6.82 -8.04
C ASN A 353 -2.27 -7.10 -7.58
N THR A 354 -3.11 -7.62 -8.48
CA THR A 354 -4.56 -7.77 -8.20
C THR A 354 -4.90 -9.15 -7.64
N VAL A 355 -4.27 -10.23 -8.11
CA VAL A 355 -4.68 -11.60 -7.79
C VAL A 355 -3.77 -12.30 -6.78
N TYR A 356 -2.45 -12.21 -6.93
CA TYR A 356 -1.52 -13.06 -6.17
C TYR A 356 -0.79 -12.35 -5.03
N GLU A 357 -0.46 -11.07 -5.17
CA GLU A 357 0.24 -10.32 -4.13
C GLU A 357 -0.69 -10.14 -2.91
N PRO A 358 -0.36 -10.69 -1.72
CA PRO A 358 -1.24 -10.61 -0.56
C PRO A 358 -1.53 -9.17 -0.12
N LEU A 359 -0.51 -8.30 -0.16
CA LEU A 359 -0.64 -6.88 0.22
C LEU A 359 -0.04 -6.01 -0.87
N PRO A 360 -0.70 -4.92 -1.33
CA PRO A 360 -0.05 -3.97 -2.24
C PRO A 360 1.38 -3.67 -1.79
N PHE A 361 2.33 -3.65 -2.72
CA PHE A 361 3.75 -3.62 -2.37
C PHE A 361 4.58 -2.77 -3.35
N LEU A 362 4.80 -3.24 -4.58
CA LEU A 362 5.57 -2.50 -5.60
C LEU A 362 4.65 -1.77 -6.58
N GLY A 363 5.09 -0.59 -6.99
CA GLY A 363 4.65 0.01 -8.25
C GLY A 363 5.29 -0.70 -9.46
N ASP A 364 4.80 -0.37 -10.65
CA ASP A 364 5.30 -0.94 -11.91
C ASP A 364 6.81 -0.75 -12.09
N SER A 365 7.33 0.47 -11.92
CA SER A 365 8.76 0.76 -12.03
C SER A 365 9.64 -0.11 -11.13
N GLY A 366 9.21 -0.36 -9.88
CA GLY A 366 9.94 -1.22 -8.95
C GLY A 366 9.85 -2.69 -9.32
N TYR A 367 8.72 -3.13 -9.89
CA TYR A 367 8.51 -4.49 -10.37
C TYR A 367 9.31 -4.77 -11.66
N TRP A 368 9.53 -3.79 -12.52
CA TRP A 368 10.40 -3.94 -13.69
C TRP A 368 11.84 -4.28 -13.30
N LEU A 369 12.34 -3.75 -12.18
CA LEU A 369 13.66 -4.13 -11.64
C LEU A 369 13.69 -5.61 -11.21
N VAL A 370 12.58 -6.15 -10.69
CA VAL A 370 12.47 -7.56 -10.33
C VAL A 370 12.54 -8.44 -11.58
N LEU A 371 11.81 -8.07 -12.65
CA LEU A 371 11.87 -8.82 -13.91
C LEU A 371 13.26 -8.74 -14.54
N ASP A 372 13.88 -7.56 -14.55
CA ASP A 372 15.22 -7.35 -15.08
C ASP A 372 16.25 -8.24 -14.36
N ALA A 373 16.23 -8.25 -13.02
CA ALA A 373 17.13 -9.07 -12.22
C ALA A 373 16.93 -10.59 -12.46
N LEU A 374 15.69 -11.04 -12.65
CA LEU A 374 15.39 -12.45 -12.93
C LEU A 374 15.82 -12.87 -14.35
N ALA A 375 15.80 -11.95 -15.31
CA ALA A 375 16.05 -12.20 -16.73
C ALA A 375 17.54 -12.08 -17.11
N HIS A 376 18.29 -11.22 -16.43
CA HIS A 376 19.66 -10.86 -16.79
C HIS A 376 20.73 -11.36 -15.80
N ALA A 377 20.35 -12.26 -14.88
CA ALA A 377 21.32 -12.97 -14.04
C ALA A 377 22.13 -14.00 -14.85
N GLU A 378 23.24 -14.50 -14.27
CA GLU A 378 24.10 -15.51 -14.90
C GLU A 378 23.31 -16.77 -15.27
N THR A 379 22.46 -17.23 -14.35
CA THR A 379 21.48 -18.29 -14.58
C THR A 379 20.06 -17.70 -14.46
N PRO A 380 19.43 -17.30 -15.59
CA PRO A 380 18.16 -16.58 -15.56
C PRO A 380 16.96 -17.48 -15.25
N ALA A 381 16.04 -17.00 -14.40
CA ALA A 381 14.81 -17.70 -14.04
C ALA A 381 13.65 -17.42 -14.99
N ILE A 382 13.73 -16.35 -15.76
CA ILE A 382 12.76 -15.98 -16.80
C ILE A 382 13.49 -15.56 -18.08
N THR A 383 12.82 -15.66 -19.22
CA THR A 383 13.21 -14.93 -20.43
C THR A 383 12.41 -13.64 -20.51
N LEU A 384 13.03 -12.61 -21.09
CA LEU A 384 12.42 -11.31 -21.31
C LEU A 384 12.67 -10.88 -22.76
N GLU A 385 11.62 -10.91 -23.59
CA GLU A 385 11.71 -10.47 -24.99
C GLU A 385 11.17 -9.04 -25.10
N THR A 386 12.06 -8.11 -25.46
CA THR A 386 11.72 -6.68 -25.59
C THR A 386 10.97 -6.41 -26.89
N MET A 387 9.64 -6.35 -26.81
CA MET A 387 8.79 -6.04 -27.97
C MET A 387 8.76 -4.55 -28.33
N SER A 388 9.14 -3.68 -27.39
CA SER A 388 9.26 -2.23 -27.54
C SER A 388 10.19 -1.67 -26.47
N ASP A 389 10.47 -0.37 -26.51
CA ASP A 389 11.21 0.35 -25.47
C ASP A 389 10.43 0.43 -24.13
N LYS A 390 9.15 0.01 -24.10
CA LYS A 390 8.30 0.06 -22.92
C LYS A 390 8.22 -1.30 -22.25
N ALA A 391 8.61 -1.34 -20.98
CA ALA A 391 8.59 -2.56 -20.15
C ALA A 391 7.25 -3.31 -20.18
N VAL A 392 6.14 -2.57 -20.20
CA VAL A 392 4.77 -3.10 -20.24
C VAL A 392 4.50 -4.06 -21.41
N ASP A 393 5.21 -3.90 -22.54
CA ASP A 393 5.00 -4.68 -23.76
C ASP A 393 5.90 -5.94 -23.82
N TRP A 394 6.88 -6.06 -22.92
CA TRP A 394 7.85 -7.15 -22.94
C TRP A 394 7.17 -8.49 -22.69
N GLN A 395 7.56 -9.53 -23.44
CA GLN A 395 7.08 -10.89 -23.21
C GLN A 395 7.94 -11.58 -22.17
N VAL A 396 7.27 -12.22 -21.20
CA VAL A 396 7.90 -12.86 -20.05
C VAL A 396 7.55 -14.33 -20.06
N ALA A 397 8.55 -15.22 -20.05
CA ALA A 397 8.34 -16.65 -19.94
C ALA A 397 9.25 -17.28 -18.87
N LEU A 398 8.79 -18.37 -18.26
CA LEU A 398 9.55 -19.11 -17.25
C LEU A 398 10.63 -19.97 -17.92
N THR A 399 11.87 -19.96 -17.40
CA THR A 399 12.94 -20.85 -17.87
C THR A 399 12.90 -22.21 -17.17
N THR A 400 13.66 -23.19 -17.68
CA THR A 400 13.90 -24.46 -16.97
C THR A 400 14.50 -24.23 -15.58
N PHE A 401 15.37 -23.23 -15.43
CA PHE A 401 15.92 -22.88 -14.12
C PHE A 401 14.85 -22.32 -13.18
N GLY A 402 13.99 -21.42 -13.68
CA GLY A 402 12.82 -20.93 -12.93
C GLY A 402 11.89 -22.05 -12.44
N GLN A 403 11.69 -23.08 -13.26
CA GLN A 403 10.91 -24.27 -12.88
C GLN A 403 11.60 -25.07 -11.76
N ARG A 404 12.91 -25.30 -11.86
CA ARG A 404 13.71 -26.01 -10.83
C ARG A 404 13.71 -25.27 -9.50
N LEU A 405 13.77 -23.94 -9.51
CA LEU A 405 13.65 -23.12 -8.29
C LEU A 405 12.31 -23.35 -7.59
N LEU A 406 11.20 -23.30 -8.33
CA LEU A 406 9.86 -23.56 -7.77
C LEU A 406 9.68 -25.00 -7.27
N ALA A 407 10.38 -25.96 -7.89
CA ALA A 407 10.38 -27.36 -7.46
C ALA A 407 11.29 -27.62 -6.24
N GLY A 408 12.07 -26.63 -5.79
CA GLY A 408 13.07 -26.82 -4.72
C GLY A 408 14.29 -27.64 -5.14
N GLU A 409 14.51 -27.78 -6.45
CA GLU A 409 15.62 -28.53 -7.06
C GLU A 409 16.85 -27.65 -7.38
N ALA A 410 16.73 -26.36 -7.11
CA ALA A 410 17.78 -25.36 -7.26
C ALA A 410 17.60 -24.25 -6.22
N ARG A 411 18.66 -23.44 -6.01
CA ARG A 411 18.63 -22.29 -5.11
C ARG A 411 19.24 -21.09 -5.83
N TRP A 412 18.50 -19.99 -5.91
CA TRP A 412 18.90 -18.76 -6.61
C TRP A 412 20.27 -18.27 -6.14
N THR A 413 20.46 -18.13 -4.84
CA THR A 413 21.72 -17.63 -4.25
C THR A 413 22.90 -18.59 -4.38
N ALA A 414 22.70 -19.82 -4.87
CA ALA A 414 23.79 -20.76 -5.14
C ALA A 414 24.28 -20.69 -6.59
N GLU A 415 23.45 -20.18 -7.50
CA GLU A 415 23.65 -20.19 -8.96
C GLU A 415 23.79 -18.77 -9.54
N ASN A 416 23.54 -17.76 -8.71
CA ASN A 416 23.62 -16.34 -9.05
C ASN A 416 24.23 -15.55 -7.90
N GLU A 417 25.03 -14.54 -8.22
CA GLU A 417 25.49 -13.55 -7.23
C GLU A 417 24.29 -12.83 -6.62
N TYR A 418 24.35 -12.60 -5.31
CA TYR A 418 23.34 -11.84 -4.59
C TYR A 418 24.00 -10.59 -4.01
N ASP A 419 23.52 -9.42 -4.41
CA ASP A 419 23.89 -8.12 -3.86
C ASP A 419 22.64 -7.22 -3.90
N ARG A 420 21.95 -7.09 -2.76
CA ARG A 420 20.74 -6.28 -2.66
C ARG A 420 20.67 -5.53 -1.35
N TRP A 421 20.00 -4.38 -1.40
CA TRP A 421 19.68 -3.60 -0.21
C TRP A 421 18.28 -3.89 0.27
N PHE A 422 18.16 -4.05 1.59
CA PHE A 422 16.92 -4.20 2.33
C PHE A 422 16.95 -3.20 3.49
N GLY A 423 16.39 -2.00 3.29
CA GLY A 423 16.58 -0.90 4.24
C GLY A 423 18.05 -0.60 4.47
N GLY A 424 18.50 -0.67 5.72
CA GLY A 424 19.91 -0.51 6.10
C GLY A 424 20.79 -1.75 5.87
N VAL A 425 20.21 -2.90 5.51
CA VAL A 425 20.93 -4.16 5.32
C VAL A 425 21.46 -4.24 3.89
N HIS A 426 22.78 -4.23 3.74
CA HIS A 426 23.44 -4.61 2.48
C HIS A 426 23.63 -6.13 2.45
N ASN A 427 22.66 -6.85 1.92
CA ASN A 427 22.64 -8.30 1.91
C ASN A 427 23.37 -8.82 0.67
N ARG A 428 24.56 -9.40 0.86
CA ARG A 428 25.40 -9.85 -0.26
C ARG A 428 26.24 -11.08 0.04
N THR A 429 26.53 -11.86 -1.01
CA THR A 429 27.30 -13.11 -0.94
C THR A 429 28.64 -12.93 -0.21
N ALA A 430 29.39 -11.88 -0.54
CA ALA A 430 30.73 -11.62 0.01
C ALA A 430 30.79 -11.47 1.55
N THR A 431 29.67 -11.16 2.20
CA THR A 431 29.60 -10.92 3.65
C THR A 431 28.71 -11.93 4.40
N GLY A 432 28.28 -12.98 3.70
CA GLY A 432 27.23 -13.88 4.15
C GLY A 432 25.84 -13.28 3.94
N ILE A 433 24.87 -14.15 3.64
CA ILE A 433 23.51 -13.77 3.25
C ILE A 433 22.56 -14.00 4.43
N TRP A 434 21.68 -13.04 4.66
CA TRP A 434 20.49 -13.19 5.49
C TRP A 434 19.35 -13.77 4.67
N TYR A 435 18.69 -14.80 5.21
CA TYR A 435 17.56 -15.47 4.61
C TYR A 435 16.31 -15.30 5.46
N TRP A 436 15.15 -15.28 4.80
CA TRP A 436 13.86 -15.44 5.45
C TRP A 436 13.50 -16.93 5.58
N ASP A 437 13.26 -17.39 6.81
CA ASP A 437 12.67 -18.70 7.06
C ASP A 437 11.16 -18.54 7.27
N ASN A 438 10.40 -18.85 6.23
CA ASN A 438 8.95 -18.74 6.26
C ASN A 438 8.26 -19.73 7.22
N ALA A 439 8.90 -20.86 7.54
CA ALA A 439 8.32 -21.86 8.44
C ALA A 439 8.33 -21.38 9.89
N THR A 440 9.40 -20.69 10.30
CA THR A 440 9.56 -20.17 11.66
C THR A 440 9.22 -18.69 11.80
N GLY A 441 9.12 -17.97 10.67
CA GLY A 441 8.95 -16.52 10.66
C GLY A 441 10.18 -15.78 11.19
N GLN A 442 11.37 -16.34 11.00
CA GLN A 442 12.64 -15.81 11.50
C GLN A 442 13.58 -15.43 10.36
N VAL A 443 14.61 -14.65 10.70
CA VAL A 443 15.74 -14.37 9.80
C VAL A 443 16.93 -15.23 10.20
N VAL A 444 17.62 -15.80 9.22
CA VAL A 444 18.75 -16.72 9.43
C VAL A 444 19.94 -16.24 8.61
N ARG A 445 21.11 -16.12 9.25
CA ARG A 445 22.35 -15.80 8.52
C ARG A 445 23.05 -17.09 8.11
N GLN A 446 23.45 -17.18 6.85
CA GLN A 446 24.39 -18.21 6.39
C GLN A 446 25.64 -17.52 5.84
N ALA A 447 26.79 -17.88 6.40
CA ALA A 447 28.08 -17.55 5.80
C ALA A 447 28.31 -18.48 4.59
N TYR A 448 28.97 -17.95 3.57
CA TYR A 448 29.37 -18.71 2.39
C TYR A 448 30.62 -19.55 2.66
#